data_AF-A0A933Y200-F1
#
_entry.id   AF-A0A933Y200-F1
#
_cell.length_a   1.000
_cell.length_b   1.000
_cell.length_c   1.000
_cell.angle_alpha   90.00
_cell.angle_beta   90.00
_cell.angle_gamma   90.00
#
_symmetry.space_group_name_H-M   'P 1'
#
loop_
_entity.id
_entity.type
_entity.pdbx_description
1 polymer ?
#
loop_
_entity_poly.entity_id
_entity_poly.type
_entity_poly.pdbx_seq_one_letter_code
_entity_poly.pdbx_strand_id
1 'polypeptide(L)'
;MLVPKLLVLALCAAFVGPERPSDPWVFRGAWDGHERVLVARLDRALGVVYDLEHASLVSAFAGDVREGERGFELDGAIHTQGPEGAVWWVEEGGNAKLAETHFKGHRFQNGQVTLRWELVTASGAKIQIEETPEFERPEDFDADPTSVAPWLVPGLIGLRRSFKASGLPAGVRLALLVRARCVGYVDYDRILPEGEREVEVDGVKLRELYARLLIEPENGTHEIHFFFTPPKEAAK
;
A
#
# COMPACT_ATOMS: atom_id res chain seq x y z
N MET A 1 -47.40 16.95 -38.66
CA MET A 1 -45.95 16.72 -38.46
C MET A 1 -45.72 16.43 -36.98
N LEU A 2 -45.39 15.18 -36.65
CA LEU A 2 -45.05 14.76 -35.27
C LEU A 2 -43.53 14.67 -35.19
N VAL A 3 -42.91 15.45 -34.30
CA VAL A 3 -41.47 15.35 -34.00
C VAL A 3 -41.29 14.28 -32.93
N PRO A 4 -40.47 13.23 -33.13
CA PRO A 4 -40.26 12.23 -32.09
C PRO A 4 -39.38 12.85 -30.99
N LYS A 5 -39.88 12.82 -29.74
CA LYS A 5 -39.08 13.13 -28.56
C LYS A 5 -38.10 11.97 -28.32
N LEU A 6 -36.83 12.22 -28.60
CA LEU A 6 -35.74 11.31 -28.24
C LEU A 6 -35.57 11.35 -26.71
N LEU A 7 -35.92 10.25 -26.04
CA LEU A 7 -35.68 10.05 -24.61
C LEU A 7 -34.27 9.47 -24.46
N VAL A 8 -33.31 10.27 -24.00
CA VAL A 8 -31.97 9.79 -23.64
C VAL A 8 -32.05 9.26 -22.21
N LEU A 9 -32.08 7.94 -22.05
CA LEU A 9 -31.84 7.29 -20.76
C LEU A 9 -30.33 7.36 -20.48
N ALA A 10 -29.93 8.24 -19.56
CA ALA A 10 -28.61 8.18 -18.96
C ALA A 10 -28.55 6.96 -18.03
N LEU A 11 -27.91 5.90 -18.48
CA LEU A 11 -27.60 4.73 -17.65
C LEU A 11 -26.52 5.17 -16.65
N CYS A 12 -26.93 5.53 -15.43
CA CYS A 12 -25.99 5.75 -14.35
C CYS A 12 -25.48 4.38 -13.90
N ALA A 13 -24.36 3.93 -14.48
CA ALA A 13 -23.67 2.75 -13.98
C ALA A 13 -23.16 3.10 -12.57
N ALA A 14 -23.83 2.57 -11.54
CA ALA A 14 -23.33 2.66 -10.18
C ALA A 14 -22.00 1.90 -10.15
N PHE A 15 -20.90 2.61 -9.88
CA PHE A 15 -19.60 1.98 -9.66
C PHE A 15 -19.72 1.11 -8.39
N VAL A 16 -19.79 -0.20 -8.59
CA VAL A 16 -19.67 -1.17 -7.50
C VAL A 16 -18.16 -1.31 -7.27
N GLY A 17 -17.69 -0.85 -6.10
CA GLY A 17 -16.30 -1.01 -5.71
C GLY A 17 -15.91 -2.49 -5.59
N PRO A 18 -14.61 -2.78 -5.37
CA PRO A 18 -14.14 -4.16 -5.22
C PRO A 18 -14.90 -4.88 -4.09
N GLU A 19 -15.20 -6.15 -4.31
CA GLU A 19 -15.78 -7.00 -3.27
C GLU A 19 -14.76 -7.19 -2.14
N ARG A 20 -15.22 -7.03 -0.90
CA ARG A 20 -14.36 -7.15 0.29
C ARG A 20 -14.63 -8.47 1.01
N PRO A 21 -13.61 -9.09 1.61
CA PRO A 21 -13.72 -10.44 2.16
C PRO A 21 -14.59 -10.54 3.42
N SER A 22 -14.82 -9.42 4.11
CA SER A 22 -15.59 -9.37 5.36
C SER A 22 -16.21 -7.99 5.59
N ASP A 23 -17.10 -7.88 6.58
CA ASP A 23 -17.58 -6.61 7.12
C ASP A 23 -17.53 -6.66 8.67
N PRO A 24 -16.72 -5.83 9.34
CA PRO A 24 -15.79 -4.86 8.76
C PRO A 24 -14.59 -5.54 8.07
N TRP A 25 -14.09 -4.92 7.00
CA TRP A 25 -12.81 -5.30 6.37
C TRP A 25 -11.66 -4.35 6.74
N VAL A 26 -11.95 -3.22 7.39
CA VAL A 26 -10.94 -2.35 7.99
C VAL A 26 -11.25 -2.17 9.47
N PHE A 27 -10.26 -2.39 10.31
CA PHE A 27 -10.40 -2.27 11.76
C PHE A 27 -9.07 -1.89 12.41
N ARG A 28 -9.11 -1.49 13.68
CA ARG A 28 -7.94 -1.03 14.44
C ARG A 28 -7.74 -1.88 15.68
N GLY A 29 -6.50 -1.97 16.15
CA GLY A 29 -6.17 -2.70 17.37
C GLY A 29 -4.66 -2.82 17.53
N ALA A 30 -4.22 -3.86 18.24
CA ALA A 30 -2.83 -4.21 18.39
C ALA A 30 -2.45 -5.38 17.46
N TRP A 31 -1.21 -5.40 16.97
CA TRP A 31 -0.67 -6.44 16.11
C TRP A 31 0.81 -6.63 16.41
N ASP A 32 1.20 -7.81 16.88
CA ASP A 32 2.61 -8.23 17.01
C ASP A 32 3.54 -7.17 17.65
N GLY A 33 3.16 -6.65 18.83
CA GLY A 33 3.93 -5.62 19.54
C GLY A 33 3.63 -4.18 19.12
N HIS A 34 2.89 -3.94 18.04
CA HIS A 34 2.40 -2.61 17.67
C HIS A 34 1.02 -2.37 18.30
N GLU A 35 0.92 -1.42 19.24
CA GLU A 35 -0.33 -1.19 19.99
C GLU A 35 -1.42 -0.44 19.21
N ARG A 36 -1.03 0.30 18.16
CA ARG A 36 -1.90 1.21 17.41
C ARG A 36 -1.79 0.94 15.93
N VAL A 37 -2.38 -0.15 15.46
CA VAL A 37 -2.41 -0.49 14.03
C VAL A 37 -3.78 -0.29 13.40
N LEU A 38 -3.78 -0.18 12.07
CA LEU A 38 -4.95 -0.40 11.23
C LEU A 38 -4.70 -1.62 10.35
N VAL A 39 -5.64 -2.55 10.37
CA VAL A 39 -5.68 -3.72 9.52
C VAL A 39 -6.71 -3.47 8.42
N ALA A 40 -6.33 -3.69 7.17
CA ALA A 40 -7.23 -3.65 6.02
C ALA A 40 -7.15 -4.97 5.25
N ARG A 41 -8.28 -5.68 5.19
CA ARG A 41 -8.49 -6.92 4.44
C ARG A 41 -8.94 -6.57 3.03
N LEU A 42 -7.97 -6.40 2.13
CA LEU A 42 -8.21 -5.91 0.76
C LEU A 42 -8.86 -6.98 -0.11
N ASP A 43 -8.41 -8.21 0.02
CA ASP A 43 -8.92 -9.41 -0.64
C ASP A 43 -8.77 -10.63 0.31
N ARG A 44 -9.37 -11.77 -0.02
CA ARG A 44 -9.16 -13.04 0.72
C ARG A 44 -7.69 -13.47 0.72
N ALA A 45 -6.95 -13.15 -0.33
CA ALA A 45 -5.54 -13.46 -0.49
C ALA A 45 -4.60 -12.35 0.03
N LEU A 46 -5.13 -11.18 0.40
CA LEU A 46 -4.32 -10.03 0.81
C LEU A 46 -4.99 -9.16 1.89
N GLY A 47 -4.38 -9.15 3.07
CA GLY A 47 -4.55 -8.12 4.07
C GLY A 47 -3.25 -7.32 4.27
N VAL A 48 -3.38 -6.11 4.80
CA VAL A 48 -2.27 -5.23 5.14
C VAL A 48 -2.45 -4.66 6.54
N VAL A 49 -1.32 -4.43 7.22
CA VAL A 49 -1.27 -3.84 8.56
C VAL A 49 -0.44 -2.57 8.50
N TYR A 50 -0.97 -1.47 9.02
CA TYR A 50 -0.28 -0.18 9.11
C TYR A 50 -0.05 0.23 10.55
N ASP A 51 1.14 0.72 10.86
CA ASP A 51 1.47 1.38 12.11
C ASP A 51 0.91 2.83 12.07
N LEU A 52 0.01 3.14 13.01
CA LEU A 52 -0.64 4.45 13.11
C LEU A 52 0.18 5.52 13.80
N GLU A 53 1.31 5.16 14.40
CA GLU A 53 2.27 6.10 14.96
C GLU A 53 3.27 6.54 13.88
N HIS A 54 3.78 5.58 13.11
CA HIS A 54 4.90 5.81 12.19
C HIS A 54 4.51 5.99 10.72
N ALA A 55 3.22 5.89 10.38
CA ALA A 55 2.72 5.94 9.01
C ALA A 55 3.43 4.94 8.08
N SER A 56 3.68 3.73 8.58
CA SER A 56 4.43 2.69 7.91
C SER A 56 3.59 1.43 7.69
N LEU A 57 3.89 0.70 6.62
CA LEU A 57 3.36 -0.64 6.39
C LEU A 57 4.11 -1.60 7.34
N VAL A 58 3.41 -2.24 8.27
CA VAL A 58 3.99 -3.27 9.15
C VAL A 58 4.13 -4.58 8.39
N SER A 59 3.04 -5.03 7.75
CA SER A 59 3.03 -6.28 7.00
C SER A 59 1.97 -6.32 5.91
N ALA A 60 2.20 -7.18 4.91
CA ALA A 60 1.16 -7.71 4.03
C ALA A 60 1.06 -9.22 4.24
N PHE A 61 -0.15 -9.77 4.25
CA PHE A 61 -0.41 -11.15 4.67
C PHE A 61 -1.57 -11.80 3.89
N ALA A 62 -1.62 -13.12 3.90
CA ALA A 62 -2.77 -13.93 3.49
C ALA A 62 -3.33 -14.68 4.70
N GLY A 63 -4.63 -15.00 4.68
CA GLY A 63 -5.29 -15.74 5.76
C GLY A 63 -5.94 -14.83 6.81
N ASP A 64 -6.78 -15.41 7.66
CA ASP A 64 -7.76 -14.69 8.49
C ASP A 64 -7.16 -14.05 9.73
N VAL A 65 -7.82 -13.00 10.21
CA VAL A 65 -7.43 -12.29 11.43
C VAL A 65 -8.50 -12.54 12.48
N ARG A 66 -8.07 -12.97 13.66
CA ARG A 66 -8.94 -13.13 14.83
C ARG A 66 -8.42 -12.31 16.00
N GLU A 67 -9.31 -12.01 16.93
CA GLU A 67 -8.91 -11.45 18.22
C GLU A 67 -8.18 -12.52 19.03
N GLY A 68 -7.05 -12.13 19.62
CA GLY A 68 -6.27 -12.90 20.59
C GLY A 68 -6.10 -12.11 21.89
N GLU A 69 -5.38 -12.69 22.85
CA GLU A 69 -5.26 -12.13 24.20
C GLU A 69 -4.52 -10.78 24.24
N ARG A 70 -3.58 -10.57 23.31
CA ARG A 70 -2.68 -9.40 23.27
C ARG A 70 -2.84 -8.55 22.01
N GLY A 71 -3.93 -8.75 21.27
CA GLY A 71 -4.17 -8.11 19.98
C GLY A 71 -4.61 -9.13 18.94
N PHE A 72 -4.52 -8.73 17.67
CA PHE A 72 -4.89 -9.58 16.56
C PHE A 72 -3.87 -10.70 16.35
N GLU A 73 -4.39 -11.88 16.03
CA GLU A 73 -3.61 -13.06 15.67
C GLU A 73 -3.95 -13.46 14.23
N LEU A 74 -2.92 -13.73 13.45
CA LEU A 74 -3.02 -14.18 12.06
C LEU A 74 -3.11 -15.70 11.99
N ASP A 75 -4.16 -16.22 11.36
CA ASP A 75 -4.24 -17.60 10.87
C ASP A 75 -3.92 -17.61 9.37
N GLY A 76 -2.64 -17.66 9.05
CA GLY A 76 -2.18 -17.49 7.68
C GLY A 76 -0.67 -17.24 7.56
N ALA A 77 -0.28 -16.56 6.48
CA ALA A 77 1.12 -16.35 6.12
C ALA A 77 1.42 -14.87 5.87
N ILE A 78 2.61 -14.43 6.26
CA ILE A 78 3.12 -13.10 5.94
C ILE A 78 3.77 -13.13 4.56
N HIS A 79 3.30 -12.28 3.65
CA HIS A 79 3.93 -12.05 2.35
C HIS A 79 5.21 -11.22 2.51
N THR A 80 5.10 -10.10 3.25
CA THR A 80 6.22 -9.19 3.52
C THR A 80 6.04 -8.46 4.84
N GLN A 81 7.16 -8.01 5.41
CA GLN A 81 7.22 -7.04 6.50
C GLN A 81 7.84 -5.75 5.99
N GLY A 82 7.34 -4.61 6.45
CA GLY A 82 7.93 -3.32 6.13
C GLY A 82 9.08 -2.93 7.07
N PRO A 83 9.56 -1.68 6.97
CA PRO A 83 10.59 -1.17 7.86
C PRO A 83 10.02 -0.91 9.26
N GLU A 84 10.87 -1.05 10.29
CA GLU A 84 10.51 -0.68 11.66
C GLU A 84 10.62 0.83 11.88
N GLY A 85 9.71 1.38 12.70
CA GLY A 85 9.73 2.79 13.11
C GLY A 85 9.37 3.76 11.99
N ALA A 86 9.86 5.01 12.13
CA ALA A 86 9.56 6.10 11.20
C ALA A 86 10.17 5.85 9.80
N VAL A 87 9.33 5.96 8.77
CA VAL A 87 9.72 5.65 7.38
C VAL A 87 9.74 6.86 6.45
N TRP A 88 9.21 8.00 6.88
CA TRP A 88 9.10 9.21 6.07
C TRP A 88 10.30 10.11 6.29
N TRP A 89 10.98 10.46 5.20
CA TRP A 89 12.12 11.36 5.18
C TRP A 89 11.75 12.67 4.50
N VAL A 90 12.06 13.78 5.15
CA VAL A 90 11.93 15.12 4.61
C VAL A 90 13.33 15.69 4.42
N GLU A 91 13.63 16.12 3.19
CA GLU A 91 14.83 16.86 2.87
C GLU A 91 14.50 18.34 2.70
N GLU A 92 15.09 19.19 3.55
CA GLU A 92 14.91 20.64 3.55
C GLU A 92 16.28 21.31 3.64
N GLY A 93 16.61 22.20 2.68
CA GLY A 93 17.89 22.90 2.67
C GLY A 93 19.11 21.97 2.59
N GLY A 94 18.99 20.83 1.90
CA GLY A 94 20.05 19.83 1.75
C GLY A 94 20.25 18.90 2.95
N ASN A 95 19.39 18.98 3.97
CA ASN A 95 19.43 18.09 5.13
C ASN A 95 18.22 17.15 5.13
N ALA A 96 18.47 15.84 5.06
CA ALA A 96 17.43 14.83 5.19
C ALA A 96 17.24 14.42 6.66
N LYS A 97 15.99 14.41 7.13
CA LYS A 97 15.60 13.96 8.48
C LYS A 97 14.33 13.13 8.43
N LEU A 98 14.16 12.26 9.43
CA LEU A 98 12.89 11.58 9.65
C LEU A 98 11.80 12.59 10.03
N ALA A 99 10.63 12.46 9.41
CA ALA A 99 9.46 13.28 9.69
C ALA A 99 8.71 12.75 10.90
N GLU A 100 8.17 13.66 11.71
CA GLU A 100 7.14 13.31 12.68
C GLU A 100 5.82 13.10 11.92
N THR A 101 5.13 12.00 12.23
CA THR A 101 3.90 11.61 11.56
C THR A 101 2.72 11.60 12.51
N HIS A 102 1.57 12.09 12.03
CA HIS A 102 0.32 12.08 12.77
C HIS A 102 -0.79 11.47 11.94
N PHE A 103 -1.40 10.40 12.44
CA PHE A 103 -2.56 9.83 11.76
C PHE A 103 -3.78 10.74 11.86
N LYS A 104 -4.38 11.08 10.71
CA LYS A 104 -5.58 11.92 10.58
C LYS A 104 -6.84 11.11 10.24
N GLY A 105 -6.76 9.80 10.43
CA GLY A 105 -7.85 8.85 10.18
C GLY A 105 -7.87 8.32 8.75
N HIS A 106 -8.90 7.54 8.44
CA HIS A 106 -9.12 6.97 7.12
C HIS A 106 -10.50 7.36 6.59
N ARG A 107 -10.71 7.21 5.28
CA ARG A 107 -12.03 7.33 4.64
C ARG A 107 -12.26 6.19 3.67
N PHE A 108 -13.54 5.88 3.42
CA PHE A 108 -13.93 4.97 2.35
C PHE A 108 -14.40 5.75 1.14
N GLN A 109 -13.90 5.40 -0.03
CA GLN A 109 -14.33 5.96 -1.31
C GLN A 109 -14.28 4.86 -2.36
N ASN A 110 -15.38 4.65 -3.10
CA ASN A 110 -15.46 3.66 -4.17
C ASN A 110 -15.06 2.23 -3.72
N GLY A 111 -15.41 1.85 -2.49
CA GLY A 111 -15.04 0.56 -1.90
C GLY A 111 -13.58 0.45 -1.46
N GLN A 112 -12.77 1.50 -1.58
CA GLN A 112 -11.36 1.55 -1.18
C GLN A 112 -11.17 2.32 0.12
N VAL A 113 -10.09 2.03 0.84
CA VAL A 113 -9.71 2.76 2.06
C VAL A 113 -8.56 3.68 1.75
N THR A 114 -8.71 4.96 2.07
CA THR A 114 -7.62 5.94 2.01
C THR A 114 -7.22 6.33 3.42
N LEU A 115 -5.97 6.05 3.77
CA LEU A 115 -5.31 6.48 5.01
C LEU A 115 -4.82 7.92 4.83
N ARG A 116 -4.93 8.75 5.88
CA ARG A 116 -4.47 10.14 5.85
C ARG A 116 -3.50 10.42 6.99
N TRP A 117 -2.41 11.07 6.66
CA TRP A 117 -1.33 11.43 7.58
C TRP A 117 -0.99 12.91 7.43
N GLU A 118 -0.55 13.51 8.52
CA GLU A 118 0.11 14.81 8.53
C GLU A 118 1.56 14.59 8.93
N LEU A 119 2.48 15.03 8.08
CA LEU A 119 3.92 15.02 8.33
C LEU A 119 4.32 16.43 8.74
N VAL A 120 5.12 16.55 9.80
CA VAL A 120 5.63 17.84 10.27
C VAL A 120 7.13 17.96 9.93
N THR A 121 7.50 19.00 9.21
CA THR A 121 8.90 19.28 8.86
C THR A 121 9.66 19.88 10.04
N ALA A 122 10.99 19.95 9.95
CA ALA A 122 11.81 20.62 10.96
C ALA A 122 11.49 22.13 11.08
N SER A 123 11.05 22.76 9.98
CA SER A 123 10.56 24.15 9.96
C SER A 123 9.13 24.32 10.49
N GLY A 124 8.44 23.23 10.86
CA GLY A 124 7.06 23.23 11.35
C GLY A 124 6.00 23.29 10.25
N ALA A 125 6.41 23.18 8.98
CA ALA A 125 5.48 23.04 7.87
C ALA A 125 4.74 21.71 7.94
N LYS A 126 3.51 21.68 7.42
CA LYS A 126 2.63 20.51 7.46
C LYS A 126 2.37 20.00 6.06
N ILE A 127 2.74 18.74 5.83
CA ILE A 127 2.54 18.04 4.57
C ILE A 127 1.46 16.99 4.79
N GLN A 128 0.41 16.99 3.97
CA GLN A 128 -0.63 15.96 4.03
C GLN A 128 -0.27 14.82 3.08
N ILE A 129 -0.33 13.60 3.58
CA ILE A 129 -0.12 12.38 2.81
C ILE A 129 -1.40 11.56 2.84
N GLU A 130 -1.85 11.16 1.67
CA GLU A 130 -2.91 10.18 1.50
C GLU A 130 -2.32 8.92 0.89
N GLU A 131 -2.64 7.77 1.48
CA GLU A 131 -2.23 6.46 0.98
C GLU A 131 -3.46 5.58 0.77
N THR A 132 -3.61 5.00 -0.41
CA THR A 132 -4.68 4.05 -0.73
C THR A 132 -4.05 2.71 -1.11
N PRO A 133 -4.02 1.72 -0.20
CA PRO A 133 -3.61 0.37 -0.54
C PRO A 133 -4.75 -0.35 -1.26
N GLU A 134 -4.41 -1.18 -2.25
CA GLU A 134 -5.38 -1.99 -2.97
C GLU A 134 -4.78 -3.34 -3.42
N PHE A 135 -5.64 -4.35 -3.46
CA PHE A 135 -5.32 -5.63 -4.07
C PHE A 135 -5.37 -5.52 -5.60
N GLU A 136 -4.40 -6.14 -6.26
CA GLU A 136 -4.38 -6.27 -7.72
C GLU A 136 -3.80 -7.62 -8.11
N ARG A 137 -3.99 -7.98 -9.37
CA ARG A 137 -3.36 -9.13 -10.00
C ARG A 137 -2.62 -8.68 -11.25
N PRO A 138 -1.56 -9.40 -11.65
CA PRO A 138 -0.92 -9.21 -12.95
C PRO A 138 -1.92 -9.18 -14.11
N GLU A 139 -2.91 -10.06 -14.08
CA GLU A 139 -3.99 -10.12 -15.08
C GLU A 139 -4.94 -8.90 -15.12
N ASP A 140 -4.85 -7.97 -14.17
CA ASP A 140 -5.63 -6.72 -14.17
C ASP A 140 -4.98 -5.61 -15.01
N PHE A 141 -3.75 -5.80 -15.48
CA PHE A 141 -3.05 -4.83 -16.34
C PHE A 141 -3.57 -4.93 -17.79
N ASP A 142 -3.78 -3.78 -18.45
CA ASP A 142 -4.30 -3.72 -19.84
C ASP A 142 -3.36 -4.35 -20.89
N ALA A 143 -2.05 -4.36 -20.60
CA ALA A 143 -1.04 -4.98 -21.45
C ALA A 143 -0.76 -6.42 -20.99
N ASP A 144 -0.20 -7.24 -21.88
CA ASP A 144 0.37 -8.52 -21.45
C ASP A 144 1.32 -8.26 -20.26
N PRO A 145 1.07 -8.83 -19.07
CA PRO A 145 1.84 -8.50 -17.87
C PRO A 145 3.34 -8.76 -18.06
N THR A 146 3.69 -9.74 -18.89
CA THR A 146 5.09 -10.06 -19.23
C THR A 146 5.75 -9.01 -20.11
N SER A 147 4.97 -8.18 -20.82
CA SER A 147 5.45 -7.03 -21.58
C SER A 147 5.76 -5.82 -20.70
N VAL A 148 5.13 -5.72 -19.52
CA VAL A 148 5.49 -4.74 -18.48
C VAL A 148 6.79 -5.17 -17.81
N ALA A 149 6.86 -6.44 -17.39
CA ALA A 149 8.08 -7.05 -16.88
C ALA A 149 8.05 -8.58 -17.04
N PRO A 150 9.14 -9.24 -17.50
CA PRO A 150 9.13 -10.69 -17.75
C PRO A 150 8.82 -11.58 -16.53
N TRP A 151 9.00 -11.06 -15.31
CA TRP A 151 8.72 -11.78 -14.06
C TRP A 151 7.26 -11.60 -13.58
N LEU A 152 6.50 -10.68 -14.19
CA LEU A 152 5.11 -10.42 -13.86
C LEU A 152 4.21 -11.45 -14.58
N VAL A 153 4.02 -12.59 -13.96
CA VAL A 153 3.27 -13.74 -14.53
C VAL A 153 1.91 -13.92 -13.85
N PRO A 154 0.89 -14.48 -14.53
CA PRO A 154 -0.42 -14.68 -13.94
C PRO A 154 -0.42 -15.50 -12.64
N GLY A 155 -1.32 -15.16 -11.72
CA GLY A 155 -1.50 -15.88 -10.45
C GLY A 155 -0.65 -15.36 -9.28
N LEU A 156 0.19 -14.34 -9.47
CA LEU A 156 0.80 -13.60 -8.36
C LEU A 156 -0.25 -12.76 -7.63
N ILE A 157 0.01 -12.47 -6.36
CA ILE A 157 -0.79 -11.56 -5.53
C ILE A 157 -0.12 -10.19 -5.53
N GLY A 158 -0.84 -9.15 -5.93
CA GLY A 158 -0.34 -7.78 -5.99
C GLY A 158 -0.86 -6.90 -4.86
N LEU A 159 0.03 -6.11 -4.25
CA LEU A 159 -0.29 -4.97 -3.41
C LEU A 159 0.10 -3.69 -4.14
N ARG A 160 -0.89 -2.91 -4.56
CA ARG A 160 -0.70 -1.53 -5.01
C ARG A 160 -0.80 -0.58 -3.83
N ARG A 161 0.13 0.37 -3.73
CA ARG A 161 0.09 1.47 -2.76
C ARG A 161 0.13 2.78 -3.53
N SER A 162 -0.96 3.53 -3.48
CA SER A 162 -1.08 4.82 -4.17
C SER A 162 -0.95 5.97 -3.18
N PHE A 163 -0.03 6.89 -3.45
CA PHE A 163 0.31 8.03 -2.60
C PHE A 163 -0.05 9.35 -3.26
N LYS A 164 -0.63 10.26 -2.48
CA LYS A 164 -0.79 11.66 -2.85
C LYS A 164 -0.22 12.54 -1.74
N ALA A 165 0.59 13.50 -2.11
CA ALA A 165 1.10 14.52 -1.20
C ALA A 165 0.51 15.89 -1.54
N SER A 166 0.25 16.69 -0.52
CA SER A 166 -0.13 18.10 -0.68
C SER A 166 0.44 18.95 0.45
N GLY A 167 0.58 20.25 0.20
CA GLY A 167 1.17 21.18 1.16
C GLY A 167 2.69 21.06 1.30
N LEU A 168 3.37 20.44 0.33
CA LEU A 168 4.83 20.32 0.33
C LEU A 168 5.46 21.68 -0.05
N PRO A 169 6.27 22.31 0.83
CA PRO A 169 6.85 23.62 0.54
C PRO A 169 7.88 23.57 -0.59
N ALA A 170 8.10 24.73 -1.23
CA ALA A 170 9.11 24.84 -2.30
C ALA A 170 10.51 24.44 -1.80
N GLY A 171 11.20 23.61 -2.58
CA GLY A 171 12.54 23.12 -2.24
C GLY A 171 12.59 22.01 -1.18
N VAL A 172 11.43 21.57 -0.67
CA VAL A 172 11.34 20.39 0.20
C VAL A 172 11.12 19.15 -0.64
N ARG A 173 11.88 18.08 -0.38
CA ARG A 173 11.69 16.76 -0.99
C ARG A 173 11.20 15.77 0.05
N LEU A 174 10.30 14.89 -0.36
CA LEU A 174 9.75 13.84 0.49
C LEU A 174 10.17 12.48 -0.06
N ALA A 175 10.57 11.58 0.83
CA ALA A 175 10.88 10.20 0.48
C ALA A 175 10.26 9.22 1.47
N LEU A 176 9.71 8.12 0.97
CA LEU A 176 9.24 7.00 1.77
C LEU A 176 10.30 5.89 1.74
N LEU A 177 10.76 5.44 2.92
CA LEU A 177 11.54 4.22 3.05
C LEU A 177 10.64 3.01 2.79
N VAL A 178 11.05 2.19 1.84
CA VAL A 178 10.37 0.98 1.40
C VAL A 178 11.23 -0.21 1.74
N ARG A 179 10.63 -1.17 2.43
CA ARG A 179 11.15 -2.52 2.59
C ARG A 179 10.09 -3.49 2.11
N ALA A 180 10.44 -4.38 1.19
CA ALA A 180 9.53 -5.40 0.73
C ALA A 180 10.28 -6.67 0.35
N ARG A 181 9.81 -7.80 0.88
CA ARG A 181 10.15 -9.14 0.41
C ARG A 181 9.12 -9.53 -0.65
N CYS A 182 9.55 -9.61 -1.90
CA CYS A 182 8.65 -9.85 -3.02
C CYS A 182 9.34 -10.68 -4.11
N VAL A 183 8.54 -11.13 -5.08
CA VAL A 183 9.04 -11.74 -6.33
C VAL A 183 9.49 -10.65 -7.30
N GLY A 184 8.82 -9.49 -7.26
CA GLY A 184 9.17 -8.30 -8.01
C GLY A 184 8.33 -7.08 -7.60
N TYR A 185 8.74 -5.91 -8.09
CA TYR A 185 8.04 -4.64 -7.88
C TYR A 185 8.06 -3.79 -9.14
N VAL A 186 7.08 -2.91 -9.30
CA VAL A 186 7.01 -1.92 -10.41
C VAL A 186 6.92 -0.52 -9.82
N ASP A 187 7.95 0.29 -10.07
CA ASP A 187 7.96 1.77 -10.10
C ASP A 187 9.38 2.24 -10.46
N TYR A 188 9.70 2.22 -11.76
CA TYR A 188 11.09 2.31 -12.23
C TYR A 188 11.69 3.72 -12.22
N ASP A 189 10.87 4.77 -12.24
CA ASP A 189 11.36 6.13 -12.43
C ASP A 189 11.58 6.89 -11.11
N ARG A 190 11.00 6.40 -10.01
CA ARG A 190 10.91 7.14 -8.74
C ARG A 190 11.42 6.39 -7.52
N ILE A 191 11.69 5.09 -7.66
CA ILE A 191 12.35 4.29 -6.65
C ILE A 191 13.87 4.43 -6.79
N LEU A 192 14.52 4.85 -5.71
CA LEU A 192 15.97 4.83 -5.56
C LEU A 192 16.35 3.57 -4.76
N PRO A 193 16.86 2.50 -5.40
CA PRO A 193 17.30 1.31 -4.68
C PRO A 193 18.48 1.67 -3.78
N GLU A 194 18.37 1.34 -2.49
CA GLU A 194 19.48 1.46 -1.53
C GLU A 194 20.21 0.13 -1.36
N GLY A 195 19.52 -0.98 -1.61
CA GLY A 195 20.09 -2.31 -1.60
C GLY A 195 19.07 -3.39 -1.89
N GLU A 196 19.57 -4.53 -2.32
CA GLU A 196 18.80 -5.76 -2.48
C GLU A 196 19.56 -6.91 -1.84
N ARG A 197 18.84 -7.84 -1.24
CA ARG A 197 19.42 -9.12 -0.82
C ARG A 197 18.49 -10.28 -1.15
N GLU A 198 19.08 -11.41 -1.49
CA GLU A 198 18.35 -12.66 -1.62
C GLU A 198 18.11 -13.24 -0.22
N VAL A 199 16.87 -13.63 0.06
CA VAL A 199 16.46 -14.29 1.31
C VAL A 199 15.73 -15.57 0.95
N GLU A 200 15.99 -16.65 1.67
CA GLU A 200 15.26 -17.90 1.49
C GLU A 200 14.22 -18.04 2.60
N VAL A 201 12.96 -18.27 2.20
CA VAL A 201 11.82 -18.45 3.11
C VAL A 201 11.07 -19.68 2.64
N ASP A 202 10.94 -20.68 3.50
CA ASP A 202 10.26 -21.95 3.20
C ASP A 202 10.74 -22.62 1.88
N GLY A 203 12.05 -22.54 1.62
CA GLY A 203 12.69 -23.08 0.42
C GLY A 203 12.46 -22.26 -0.86
N VAL A 204 11.87 -21.07 -0.75
CA VAL A 204 11.68 -20.13 -1.86
C VAL A 204 12.68 -18.98 -1.73
N LYS A 205 13.48 -18.76 -2.76
CA LYS A 205 14.35 -17.59 -2.88
C LYS A 205 13.53 -16.37 -3.25
N LEU A 206 13.57 -15.36 -2.39
CA LEU A 206 12.86 -14.08 -2.53
C LEU A 206 13.89 -12.95 -2.55
N ARG A 207 13.52 -11.83 -3.16
CA ARG A 207 14.32 -10.60 -3.07
C ARG A 207 13.72 -9.71 -2.01
N GLU A 208 14.56 -9.27 -1.09
CA GLU A 208 14.22 -8.20 -0.18
C GLU A 208 14.83 -6.90 -0.69
N LEU A 209 13.96 -5.97 -1.06
CA LEU A 209 14.30 -4.63 -1.50
C LEU A 209 14.36 -3.68 -0.31
N TYR A 210 15.38 -2.82 -0.31
CA TYR A 210 15.46 -1.60 0.48
C TYR A 210 15.58 -0.43 -0.48
N ALA A 211 14.63 0.50 -0.44
CA ALA A 211 14.61 1.61 -1.38
C ALA A 211 13.93 2.85 -0.81
N ARG A 212 14.13 3.99 -1.47
CA ARG A 212 13.37 5.21 -1.23
C ARG A 212 12.48 5.54 -2.41
N LEU A 213 11.17 5.66 -2.17
CA LEU A 213 10.25 6.25 -3.13
C LEU A 213 10.27 7.77 -2.97
N LEU A 214 10.62 8.50 -4.03
CA LEU A 214 10.53 9.95 -4.06
C LEU A 214 9.08 10.39 -4.32
N ILE A 215 8.55 11.22 -3.42
CA ILE A 215 7.21 11.81 -3.53
C ILE A 215 7.33 13.27 -3.91
N GLU A 216 6.79 13.62 -5.08
CA GLU A 216 6.87 14.97 -5.62
C GLU A 216 5.60 15.82 -5.32
N PRO A 217 5.76 17.16 -5.21
CA PRO A 217 4.72 18.10 -4.75
C PRO A 217 3.48 18.32 -5.64
N GLU A 218 3.33 17.71 -6.81
CA GLU A 218 2.34 18.18 -7.79
C GLU A 218 1.46 17.07 -8.34
N ASN A 219 0.15 17.10 -7.99
CA ASN A 219 -1.04 16.46 -8.61
C ASN A 219 -0.95 15.01 -9.13
N GLY A 220 0.18 14.36 -8.98
CA GLY A 220 0.46 13.00 -9.37
C GLY A 220 0.07 12.06 -8.24
N THR A 221 -0.49 10.93 -8.65
CA THR A 221 -0.53 9.77 -7.77
C THR A 221 0.79 9.04 -8.00
N HIS A 222 1.54 8.79 -6.92
CA HIS A 222 2.73 7.96 -6.97
C HIS A 222 2.32 6.55 -6.58
N GLU A 223 2.72 5.53 -7.33
CA GLU A 223 2.26 4.16 -7.08
C GLU A 223 3.45 3.21 -6.97
N ILE A 224 3.41 2.33 -5.98
CA ILE A 224 4.29 1.16 -5.93
C ILE A 224 3.43 -0.08 -5.98
N HIS A 225 3.88 -1.04 -6.79
CA HIS A 225 3.25 -2.34 -6.93
C HIS A 225 4.21 -3.41 -6.40
N PHE A 226 3.77 -4.22 -5.44
CA PHE A 226 4.53 -5.37 -4.95
C PHE A 226 3.82 -6.66 -5.34
N PHE A 227 4.55 -7.63 -5.90
CA PHE A 227 4.00 -8.93 -6.26
C PHE A 227 4.60 -10.07 -5.43
N PHE A 228 3.74 -10.93 -4.93
CA PHE A 228 4.08 -12.05 -4.06
C PHE A 228 3.65 -13.38 -4.68
N THR A 229 4.43 -14.42 -4.44
CA THR A 229 3.97 -15.79 -4.68
C THR A 229 2.88 -16.11 -3.64
N PRO A 230 1.74 -16.70 -4.03
CA PRO A 230 0.80 -17.23 -3.07
C PRO A 230 1.49 -18.19 -2.09
N PRO A 231 1.11 -18.20 -0.80
CA PRO A 231 1.61 -19.20 0.12
C PRO A 231 1.26 -20.58 -0.46
N LYS A 232 2.18 -21.55 -0.37
CA LYS A 232 1.81 -22.94 -0.68
C LYS A 232 0.65 -23.28 0.25
N GLU A 233 -0.51 -23.65 -0.31
CA GLU A 233 -1.58 -24.21 0.51
C GLU A 233 -0.94 -25.32 1.36
N ALA A 234 -0.99 -25.18 2.68
CA ALA A 234 -0.72 -26.31 3.54
C ALA A 234 -1.76 -27.34 3.14
N ALA A 235 -1.34 -28.38 2.40
CA ALA A 235 -2.21 -29.47 2.00
C ALA A 235 -2.93 -29.96 3.27
N LYS A 236 -4.22 -29.64 3.37
CA LYS A 236 -5.08 -30.14 4.44
C LYS A 236 -5.49 -31.58 4.12
#